data_AF-A0A0E9MZX5-F1
#
_entry.id   AF-A0A0E9MZX5-F1
#
_cell.length_a   1.000
_cell.length_b   1.000
_cell.length_c   1.000
_cell.angle_alpha   90.00
_cell.angle_beta   90.00
_cell.angle_gamma   90.00
#
_symmetry.space_group_name_H-M   'P 1'
#
loop_
_entity.id
_entity.type
_entity.pdbx_description
1 polymer ?
#
loop_
_entity_poly.entity_id
_entity_poly.type
_entity_poly.pdbx_seq_one_letter_code
_entity_poly.pdbx_strand_id
1 'polypeptide(L)'
;MIKPLLTVALTALVLQQIAAQEPELPTQRDPLKNQTISPYANPRINPTKNFKINPKNNWNINPGMNDGINPEKNKMINPKFNKDFSPLSNHSINPMYTFSLHPLSNDNWKGYYMFNKDNKMSGYLVIANQFVILDFDEKGTWKGYLVKTSSNTYNYFNLQDEWTRTFFCEDSMVGFNSFDSAGEWTGEYAK
;
A
#
# COMPACT_ATOMS: atom_id res chain seq x y z
N MET A 1 -61.56 0.62 -42.38
CA MET A 1 -60.75 1.82 -42.09
C MET A 1 -61.05 2.27 -40.67
N ILE A 2 -60.12 2.01 -39.73
CA ILE A 2 -59.81 2.70 -38.46
C ILE A 2 -58.64 1.88 -37.87
N LYS A 3 -57.49 2.52 -37.61
CA LYS A 3 -56.26 1.91 -37.09
C LYS A 3 -56.39 1.64 -35.58
N PRO A 4 -55.80 0.57 -35.03
CA PRO A 4 -55.56 0.52 -33.59
C PRO A 4 -54.38 1.44 -33.24
N LEU A 5 -54.56 2.30 -32.23
CA LEU A 5 -53.46 3.02 -31.59
C LEU A 5 -52.53 2.00 -30.93
N LEU A 6 -51.29 1.92 -31.42
CA LEU A 6 -50.21 1.27 -30.69
C LEU A 6 -49.72 2.26 -29.63
N THR A 7 -50.14 2.10 -28.39
CA THR A 7 -49.60 2.86 -27.26
C THR A 7 -48.22 2.29 -26.94
N VAL A 8 -47.16 2.96 -27.39
CA VAL A 8 -45.79 2.64 -27.00
C VAL A 8 -45.60 3.11 -25.57
N ALA A 9 -45.67 2.19 -24.61
CA ALA A 9 -45.22 2.44 -23.24
C ALA A 9 -43.68 2.46 -23.26
N LEU A 10 -43.12 3.67 -23.28
CA LEU A 10 -41.68 3.90 -23.14
C LEU A 10 -41.32 3.70 -21.66
N THR A 11 -40.86 2.52 -21.27
CA THR A 11 -40.28 2.29 -19.95
C THR A 11 -38.90 2.94 -19.90
N ALA A 12 -38.79 4.08 -19.21
CA ALA A 12 -37.52 4.69 -18.88
C ALA A 12 -36.77 3.79 -17.89
N LEU A 13 -35.73 3.11 -18.35
CA LEU A 13 -34.81 2.37 -17.49
C LEU A 13 -33.89 3.38 -16.78
N VAL A 14 -34.19 3.71 -15.53
CA VAL A 14 -33.29 4.52 -14.69
C VAL A 14 -32.16 3.62 -14.20
N LEU A 15 -30.98 3.77 -14.81
CA LEU A 15 -29.74 3.21 -14.26
C LEU A 15 -29.33 4.06 -13.05
N GLN A 16 -29.63 3.57 -11.84
CA GLN A 16 -29.00 4.11 -10.63
C GLN A 16 -27.54 3.68 -10.63
N GLN A 17 -26.66 4.66 -10.82
CA GLN A 17 -25.22 4.48 -10.67
C GLN A 17 -24.94 4.36 -9.17
N ILE A 18 -24.76 3.13 -8.69
CA ILE A 18 -24.33 2.89 -7.32
C ILE A 18 -22.88 3.40 -7.23
N ALA A 19 -22.69 4.57 -6.64
CA ALA A 19 -21.36 5.00 -6.23
C ALA A 19 -20.84 3.94 -5.25
N ALA A 20 -19.68 3.33 -5.55
CA ALA A 20 -19.06 2.39 -4.65
C ALA A 20 -18.85 3.09 -3.30
N GLN A 21 -19.47 2.54 -2.24
CA GLN A 21 -19.32 3.09 -0.90
C GLN A 21 -17.90 2.80 -0.41
N GLU A 22 -17.18 3.84 0.01
CA GLU A 22 -15.83 3.67 0.59
C GLU A 22 -15.92 2.70 1.79
N PRO A 23 -14.96 1.76 1.94
CA PRO A 23 -14.98 0.81 3.03
C PRO A 23 -14.91 1.55 4.38
N GLU A 24 -15.79 1.20 5.31
CA GLU A 24 -15.79 1.80 6.64
C GLU A 24 -14.60 1.30 7.45
N LEU A 25 -13.68 2.21 7.76
CA LEU A 25 -12.49 1.89 8.55
C LEU A 25 -12.78 1.89 10.05
N PRO A 26 -12.12 1.00 10.83
CA PRO A 26 -12.15 1.10 12.28
C PRO A 26 -11.68 2.48 12.73
N THR A 27 -12.42 3.15 13.62
CA THR A 27 -12.16 4.54 14.04
C THR A 27 -10.71 4.81 14.44
N GLN A 28 -10.05 3.88 15.13
CA GLN A 28 -8.66 4.03 15.57
C GLN A 28 -7.63 3.99 14.43
N ARG A 29 -8.02 3.41 13.29
CA ARG A 29 -7.21 3.23 12.08
C ARG A 29 -7.65 4.16 10.94
N ASP A 30 -8.62 5.03 11.19
CA ASP A 30 -9.12 6.01 10.24
C ASP A 30 -8.51 7.38 10.54
N PRO A 31 -7.60 7.91 9.72
CA PRO A 31 -6.97 9.21 9.96
C PRO A 31 -7.92 10.41 9.87
N LEU A 32 -9.09 10.27 9.23
CA LEU A 32 -10.12 11.32 9.24
C LEU A 32 -10.82 11.40 10.60
N LYS A 33 -10.91 10.29 11.33
CA LYS A 33 -11.52 10.21 12.67
C LYS A 33 -10.48 10.30 13.80
N ASN A 34 -9.28 9.78 13.58
CA ASN A 34 -8.16 9.77 14.52
C ASN A 34 -6.95 10.50 13.91
N GLN A 35 -6.87 11.80 14.15
CA GLN A 35 -5.78 12.62 13.58
C GLN A 35 -4.39 12.27 14.13
N THR A 36 -4.29 11.54 15.25
CA THR A 36 -2.98 11.15 15.82
C THR A 36 -2.19 10.20 14.92
N ILE A 37 -2.87 9.49 14.01
CA ILE A 37 -2.24 8.58 13.05
C ILE A 37 -2.02 9.22 11.67
N SER A 38 -2.46 10.46 11.45
CA SER A 38 -2.16 11.19 10.21
C SER A 38 -0.84 11.95 10.33
N PRO A 39 0.16 11.73 9.46
CA PRO A 39 1.38 12.55 9.44
C PRO A 39 1.12 14.01 9.10
N TYR A 40 -0.02 14.34 8.47
CA TYR A 40 -0.38 15.73 8.21
C TYR A 40 -0.75 16.48 9.49
N ALA A 41 -1.29 15.78 10.50
CA ALA A 41 -1.68 16.37 11.78
C ALA A 41 -0.66 16.10 12.91
N ASN A 42 -0.01 14.93 12.92
CA ASN A 42 0.93 14.54 13.97
C ASN A 42 2.40 14.78 13.54
N PRO A 43 3.10 15.78 14.12
CA PRO A 43 4.46 16.11 13.75
C PRO A 43 5.49 15.02 14.13
N ARG A 44 5.17 14.10 15.05
CA ARG A 44 6.09 13.02 15.43
C ARG A 44 6.27 12.00 14.31
N ILE A 45 5.22 11.75 13.54
CA ILE A 45 5.24 10.79 12.43
C ILE A 45 5.34 11.47 11.05
N ASN A 46 5.40 12.81 11.03
CA ASN A 46 5.57 13.58 9.80
C ASN A 46 7.05 13.62 9.40
N PRO A 47 7.45 13.08 8.23
CA PRO A 47 8.85 13.02 7.85
C PRO A 47 9.44 14.38 7.47
N THR A 48 8.63 15.38 7.14
CA THR A 48 9.13 16.74 6.89
C THR A 48 9.41 17.50 8.20
N LYS A 49 8.81 17.08 9.32
CA LYS A 49 8.97 17.72 10.64
C LYS A 49 9.87 16.91 11.59
N ASN A 50 9.93 15.58 11.44
CA ASN A 50 10.78 14.70 12.24
C ASN A 50 11.95 14.16 11.40
N PHE A 51 13.12 14.78 11.54
CA PHE A 51 14.32 14.42 10.78
C PHE A 51 14.83 12.99 11.03
N LYS A 52 14.49 12.35 12.15
CA LYS A 52 14.95 10.98 12.45
C LYS A 52 14.37 9.95 11.49
N ILE A 53 13.16 10.21 11.00
CA ILE A 53 12.42 9.35 10.06
C ILE A 53 12.46 9.88 8.62
N ASN A 54 13.26 10.92 8.35
CA ASN A 54 13.43 11.49 7.02
C ASN A 54 14.66 10.89 6.33
N PRO A 55 14.51 10.14 5.22
CA PRO A 55 15.63 9.51 4.53
C PRO A 55 16.64 10.48 3.89
N LYS A 56 16.29 11.76 3.71
CA LYS A 56 17.27 12.77 3.29
C LYS A 56 18.25 13.13 4.39
N ASN A 57 17.81 13.07 5.64
CA ASN A 57 18.63 13.41 6.81
C ASN A 57 19.25 12.17 7.45
N ASN A 58 18.62 11.01 7.27
CA ASN A 58 19.07 9.73 7.78
C ASN A 58 19.46 8.80 6.62
N TRP A 59 20.70 8.93 6.17
CA TRP A 59 21.32 8.12 5.12
C TRP A 59 21.20 6.60 5.32
N ASN A 60 21.20 6.10 6.56
CA ASN A 60 21.12 4.67 6.84
C ASN A 60 19.81 4.02 6.37
N ILE A 61 18.72 4.81 6.25
CA ILE A 61 17.39 4.36 5.83
C ILE A 61 17.08 4.73 4.37
N ASN A 62 18.04 5.29 3.63
CA ASN A 62 17.86 5.70 2.23
C ASN A 62 18.59 4.74 1.26
N PRO A 63 17.87 3.95 0.44
CA PRO A 63 18.46 3.08 -0.57
C PRO A 63 19.32 3.80 -1.60
N GLY A 64 19.09 5.08 -1.89
CA GLY A 64 19.95 5.87 -2.77
C GLY A 64 21.33 6.18 -2.18
N MET A 65 21.49 6.09 -0.86
CA MET A 65 22.73 6.42 -0.14
C MET A 65 23.36 5.23 0.62
N ASN A 66 22.63 4.14 0.81
CA ASN A 66 23.08 2.95 1.53
C ASN A 66 22.97 1.70 0.64
N ASP A 67 24.11 1.27 0.10
CA ASP A 67 24.23 0.08 -0.76
C ASP A 67 23.72 -1.20 -0.09
N GLY A 68 23.82 -1.30 1.24
CA GLY A 68 23.36 -2.47 1.99
C GLY A 68 21.84 -2.66 1.94
N ILE A 69 21.08 -1.60 1.68
CA ILE A 69 19.62 -1.63 1.55
C ILE A 69 19.14 -1.26 0.13
N ASN A 70 20.06 -0.98 -0.79
CA ASN A 70 19.76 -0.74 -2.20
C ASN A 70 19.60 -2.07 -2.95
N PRO A 71 18.42 -2.38 -3.52
CA PRO A 71 18.21 -3.68 -4.17
C PRO A 71 18.97 -3.84 -5.49
N GLU A 72 19.48 -2.78 -6.10
CA GLU A 72 20.35 -2.88 -7.28
C GLU A 72 21.79 -3.23 -6.92
N LYS A 73 22.21 -2.94 -5.69
CA LYS A 73 23.57 -3.21 -5.19
C LYS A 73 23.62 -4.46 -4.32
N ASN A 74 22.59 -4.68 -3.50
CA ASN A 74 22.46 -5.84 -2.65
C ASN A 74 21.43 -6.84 -3.23
N LYS A 75 21.96 -7.89 -3.88
CA LYS A 75 21.14 -8.95 -4.47
C LYS A 75 20.39 -9.80 -3.43
N MET A 76 20.85 -9.85 -2.17
CA MET A 76 20.22 -10.67 -1.13
C MET A 76 18.81 -10.19 -0.77
N ILE A 77 18.52 -8.91 -0.99
CA ILE A 77 17.21 -8.29 -0.72
C ILE A 77 16.41 -8.02 -2.00
N ASN A 78 16.91 -8.45 -3.17
CA ASN A 78 16.27 -8.23 -4.45
C ASN A 78 15.57 -9.51 -4.94
N PRO A 79 14.23 -9.52 -5.07
CA PRO A 79 13.45 -10.67 -5.51
C PRO A 79 13.78 -11.21 -6.91
N LYS A 80 14.41 -10.42 -7.79
CA LYS A 80 14.94 -10.96 -9.06
C LYS A 80 15.98 -12.06 -8.81
N PHE A 81 16.76 -11.95 -7.74
CA PHE A 81 17.84 -12.87 -7.41
C PHE A 81 17.51 -13.78 -6.21
N ASN A 82 16.83 -13.27 -5.19
CA ASN A 82 16.41 -14.03 -4.02
C ASN A 82 14.92 -14.40 -4.11
N LYS A 83 14.63 -15.63 -4.55
CA LYS A 83 13.26 -16.08 -4.84
C LYS A 83 12.40 -16.34 -3.61
N ASP A 84 13.00 -16.47 -2.42
CA ASP A 84 12.24 -16.60 -1.18
C ASP A 84 11.40 -15.35 -0.88
N PHE A 85 11.83 -14.19 -1.39
CA PHE A 85 11.15 -12.90 -1.23
C PHE A 85 10.21 -12.54 -2.38
N SER A 86 10.19 -13.30 -3.48
CA SER A 86 9.27 -13.07 -4.60
C SER A 86 7.99 -13.86 -4.38
N PRO A 87 6.82 -13.22 -4.18
CA PRO A 87 5.55 -13.95 -4.13
C PRO A 87 5.22 -14.66 -5.44
N LEU A 88 5.80 -14.25 -6.57
CA LEU A 88 5.61 -14.93 -7.85
C LEU A 88 6.27 -16.31 -7.87
N SER A 89 7.31 -16.53 -7.06
CA SER A 89 8.05 -17.79 -6.98
C SER A 89 7.72 -18.59 -5.71
N ASN A 90 7.36 -17.91 -4.63
CA ASN A 90 7.05 -18.52 -3.34
C ASN A 90 5.54 -18.49 -3.06
N HIS A 91 4.86 -19.62 -3.29
CA HIS A 91 3.40 -19.72 -3.14
C HIS A 91 2.91 -19.45 -1.71
N SER A 92 3.73 -19.69 -0.68
CA SER A 92 3.33 -19.48 0.73
C SER A 92 3.06 -18.00 1.06
N ILE A 93 3.62 -17.08 0.27
CA ILE A 93 3.42 -15.64 0.41
C ILE A 93 2.66 -15.05 -0.79
N ASN A 94 2.17 -15.89 -1.71
CA ASN A 94 1.42 -15.44 -2.87
C ASN A 94 -0.08 -15.38 -2.57
N PRO A 95 -0.74 -14.22 -2.71
CA PRO A 95 -2.15 -14.07 -2.37
C PRO A 95 -3.10 -14.81 -3.32
N MET A 96 -2.64 -15.20 -4.52
CA MET A 96 -3.42 -16.01 -5.47
C MET A 96 -3.50 -17.48 -5.08
N TYR A 97 -2.54 -17.96 -4.26
CA TYR A 97 -2.52 -19.34 -3.75
C TYR A 97 -2.90 -19.42 -2.27
N THR A 98 -2.81 -18.30 -1.54
CA THR A 98 -3.04 -18.24 -0.09
C THR A 98 -4.13 -17.21 0.23
N PHE A 99 -5.40 -17.64 0.23
CA PHE A 99 -6.57 -16.77 0.42
C PHE A 99 -6.56 -15.95 1.71
N SER A 100 -5.91 -16.43 2.78
CA SER A 100 -5.78 -15.69 4.04
C SER A 100 -4.94 -14.41 3.90
N LEU A 101 -4.19 -14.26 2.81
CA LEU A 101 -3.41 -13.06 2.49
C LEU A 101 -4.20 -12.03 1.66
N HIS A 102 -5.45 -12.32 1.27
CA HIS A 102 -6.27 -11.40 0.50
C HIS A 102 -7.16 -10.54 1.43
N PRO A 103 -7.02 -9.20 1.42
CA PRO A 103 -7.62 -8.33 2.44
C PRO A 103 -9.14 -8.26 2.42
N LEU A 104 -9.76 -8.54 1.26
CA LEU A 104 -11.23 -8.54 1.10
C LEU A 104 -11.86 -9.93 1.27
N SER A 105 -11.06 -10.97 1.42
CA SER A 105 -11.55 -12.35 1.56
C SER A 105 -11.32 -12.91 2.96
N ASN A 106 -10.54 -12.20 3.79
CA ASN A 106 -10.23 -12.59 5.15
C ASN A 106 -10.24 -11.37 6.08
N ASP A 107 -11.29 -11.21 6.89
CA ASP A 107 -11.41 -10.07 7.82
C ASP A 107 -10.34 -10.04 8.94
N ASN A 108 -9.56 -11.12 9.09
CA ASN A 108 -8.47 -11.23 10.08
C ASN A 108 -7.07 -11.10 9.45
N TRP A 109 -6.96 -10.46 8.28
CA TRP A 109 -5.67 -10.13 7.69
C TRP A 109 -4.86 -9.22 8.63
N LYS A 110 -3.53 -9.36 8.59
CA LYS A 110 -2.62 -8.55 9.41
C LYS A 110 -1.90 -7.54 8.53
N GLY A 111 -1.86 -6.28 8.94
CA GLY A 111 -1.10 -5.24 8.25
C GLY A 111 -1.73 -3.86 8.37
N TYR A 112 -1.59 -3.04 7.32
CA TYR A 112 -1.85 -1.61 7.31
C TYR A 112 -2.83 -1.22 6.20
N TYR A 113 -3.65 -0.21 6.43
CA TYR A 113 -4.33 0.54 5.38
C TYR A 113 -3.38 1.59 4.82
N MET A 114 -3.36 1.75 3.51
CA MET A 114 -2.65 2.82 2.82
C MET A 114 -3.54 4.05 2.75
N PHE A 115 -2.91 5.22 2.90
CA PHE A 115 -3.57 6.51 2.80
C PHE A 115 -2.79 7.45 1.90
N ASN A 116 -3.51 8.25 1.13
CA ASN A 116 -2.94 9.35 0.37
C ASN A 116 -2.85 10.64 1.20
N LYS A 117 -2.40 11.73 0.56
CA LYS A 117 -2.22 13.03 1.20
C LYS A 117 -3.48 13.67 1.78
N ASP A 118 -4.65 13.25 1.28
CA ASP A 118 -5.96 13.75 1.70
C ASP A 118 -6.56 12.88 2.80
N ASN A 119 -5.77 11.96 3.39
CA ASN A 119 -6.19 10.96 4.38
C ASN A 119 -7.25 9.98 3.85
N LYS A 120 -7.38 9.85 2.53
CA LYS A 120 -8.26 8.85 1.93
C LYS A 120 -7.54 7.53 1.80
N MET A 121 -8.26 6.45 2.12
CA MET A 121 -7.76 5.09 1.97
C MET A 121 -7.48 4.82 0.48
N SER A 122 -6.29 4.29 0.18
CA SER A 122 -5.83 4.01 -1.19
C SER A 122 -5.42 2.54 -1.41
N GLY A 123 -5.53 1.70 -0.39
CA GLY A 123 -5.19 0.28 -0.50
C GLY A 123 -4.85 -0.40 0.82
N TYR A 124 -4.30 -1.61 0.71
CA TYR A 124 -3.98 -2.48 1.82
C TYR A 124 -2.54 -2.97 1.71
N LEU A 125 -1.81 -2.90 2.81
CA LEU A 125 -0.53 -3.57 3.00
C LEU A 125 -0.73 -4.79 3.90
N VAL A 126 -0.70 -6.00 3.34
CA VAL A 126 -0.92 -7.26 4.08
C VAL A 126 0.41 -7.94 4.37
N ILE A 127 0.70 -8.18 5.63
CA ILE A 127 1.92 -8.87 6.07
C ILE A 127 1.81 -10.35 5.70
N ALA A 128 2.61 -10.80 4.72
CA ALA A 128 2.66 -12.20 4.33
C ALA A 128 3.61 -13.01 5.22
N ASN A 129 4.75 -12.44 5.57
CA ASN A 129 5.68 -12.98 6.56
C ASN A 129 6.53 -11.86 7.19
N GLN A 130 7.58 -12.22 7.93
CA GLN A 130 8.47 -11.25 8.59
C GLN A 130 9.30 -10.36 7.64
N PHE A 131 9.40 -10.72 6.35
CA PHE A 131 10.19 -10.02 5.34
C PHE A 131 9.35 -9.38 4.24
N VAL A 132 8.16 -9.92 3.95
CA VAL A 132 7.35 -9.53 2.79
C VAL A 132 5.99 -9.04 3.22
N ILE A 133 5.62 -7.86 2.71
CA ILE A 133 4.30 -7.26 2.85
C ILE A 133 3.72 -7.09 1.45
N LEU A 134 2.54 -7.63 1.19
CA LEU A 134 1.84 -7.52 -0.09
C LEU A 134 1.08 -6.20 -0.16
N ASP A 135 1.02 -5.60 -1.33
CA ASP A 135 0.34 -4.33 -1.57
C ASP A 135 -0.82 -4.51 -2.54
N PHE A 136 -2.00 -4.09 -2.11
CA PHE A 136 -3.26 -4.15 -2.84
C PHE A 136 -3.83 -2.75 -3.01
N ASP A 137 -4.54 -2.50 -4.11
CA ASP A 137 -5.36 -1.29 -4.25
C ASP A 137 -6.63 -1.34 -3.37
N GLU A 138 -7.39 -0.25 -3.39
CA GLU A 138 -8.68 -0.11 -2.69
C GLU A 138 -9.74 -1.18 -3.07
N LYS A 139 -9.58 -1.85 -4.22
CA LYS A 139 -10.46 -2.91 -4.71
C LYS A 139 -9.93 -4.31 -4.36
N GLY A 140 -8.83 -4.40 -3.63
CA GLY A 140 -8.16 -5.67 -3.32
C GLY A 140 -7.38 -6.24 -4.51
N THR A 141 -7.09 -5.46 -5.54
CA THR A 141 -6.23 -5.92 -6.65
C THR A 141 -4.78 -5.90 -6.18
N TRP A 142 -4.13 -7.05 -6.19
CA TRP A 142 -2.70 -7.15 -5.87
C TRP A 142 -1.89 -6.36 -6.92
N LYS A 143 -1.08 -5.40 -6.47
CA LYS A 143 -0.33 -4.48 -7.37
C LYS A 143 1.18 -4.49 -7.16
N GLY A 144 1.64 -5.00 -6.03
CA GLY A 144 3.07 -5.07 -5.72
C GLY A 144 3.33 -5.68 -4.36
N TYR A 145 4.55 -5.53 -3.88
CA TYR A 145 4.94 -6.01 -2.56
C TYR A 145 6.21 -5.31 -2.08
N LEU A 146 6.39 -5.31 -0.77
CA LEU A 146 7.47 -4.66 -0.06
C LEU A 146 8.38 -5.74 0.51
N VAL A 147 9.70 -5.54 0.40
CA VAL A 147 10.71 -6.44 0.97
C VAL A 147 11.53 -5.71 2.03
N LYS A 148 11.55 -6.28 3.23
CA LYS A 148 12.25 -5.75 4.39
C LYS A 148 13.76 -5.71 4.18
N THR A 149 14.40 -4.64 4.65
CA THR A 149 15.85 -4.47 4.65
C THR A 149 16.42 -4.60 6.07
N SER A 150 17.74 -4.60 6.19
CA SER A 150 18.45 -4.64 7.49
C SER A 150 18.24 -3.40 8.37
N SER A 151 17.66 -2.32 7.83
CA SER A 151 17.44 -1.05 8.53
C SER A 151 15.99 -0.84 9.00
N ASN A 152 15.17 -1.90 8.99
CA ASN A 152 13.70 -1.81 9.19
C ASN A 152 13.01 -0.86 8.20
N THR A 153 13.59 -0.68 7.02
CA THR A 153 12.90 -0.10 5.85
C THR A 153 12.44 -1.22 4.93
N TYR A 154 11.64 -0.87 3.93
CA TYR A 154 11.15 -1.80 2.95
C TYR A 154 11.25 -1.24 1.54
N ASN A 155 11.83 -1.98 0.60
CA ASN A 155 11.84 -1.60 -0.81
C ASN A 155 10.57 -2.09 -1.51
N TYR A 156 9.97 -1.26 -2.36
CA TYR A 156 8.73 -1.60 -3.06
C TYR A 156 8.99 -2.17 -4.46
N PHE A 157 8.47 -3.36 -4.73
CA PHE A 157 8.60 -4.09 -5.99
C PHE A 157 7.25 -4.24 -6.67
N ASN A 158 7.26 -4.16 -8.00
CA ASN A 158 6.09 -4.48 -8.82
C ASN A 158 5.95 -6.01 -8.99
N LEU A 159 4.90 -6.42 -9.72
CA LEU A 159 4.63 -7.83 -10.02
C LEU A 159 5.55 -8.44 -11.10
N GLN A 160 6.68 -7.79 -11.41
CA GLN A 160 7.74 -8.31 -12.28
C GLN A 160 9.08 -8.38 -11.52
N ASP A 161 9.03 -8.35 -10.18
CA ASP A 161 10.19 -8.31 -9.27
C ASP A 161 11.07 -7.05 -9.48
N GLU A 162 10.55 -5.98 -10.08
CA GLU A 162 11.34 -4.77 -10.34
C GLU A 162 11.17 -3.76 -9.22
N TRP A 163 12.30 -3.24 -8.73
CA TRP A 163 12.26 -2.17 -7.76
C TRP A 163 11.67 -0.92 -8.42
N THR A 164 10.58 -0.44 -7.85
CA THR A 164 9.80 0.70 -8.35
C THR A 164 10.46 2.06 -8.11
N ARG A 165 11.65 2.06 -7.48
CA ARG A 165 12.30 3.24 -6.90
C ARG A 165 11.57 3.83 -5.69
N THR A 166 10.49 3.22 -5.23
CA THR A 166 9.82 3.57 -3.99
C THR A 166 10.32 2.71 -2.84
N PHE A 167 10.37 3.28 -1.65
CA PHE A 167 10.64 2.56 -0.41
C PHE A 167 9.87 3.15 0.77
N PHE A 168 9.73 2.36 1.83
CA PHE A 168 8.95 2.68 3.01
C PHE A 168 9.85 2.70 4.24
N CYS A 169 9.65 3.69 5.10
CA CYS A 169 10.33 3.78 6.39
C CYS A 169 9.32 3.81 7.53
N GLU A 170 9.63 3.15 8.64
CA GLU A 170 8.85 3.23 9.86
C GLU A 170 8.73 4.68 10.35
N ASP A 171 7.54 5.04 10.80
CA ASP A 171 7.21 6.43 11.11
C ASP A 171 7.45 6.82 12.58
N SER A 172 8.26 6.04 13.31
CA SER A 172 8.52 6.12 14.76
C SER A 172 7.36 5.72 15.69
N MET A 173 6.22 5.32 15.13
CA MET A 173 5.13 4.67 15.87
C MET A 173 4.84 3.31 15.22
N VAL A 174 3.56 3.02 14.95
CA VAL A 174 3.12 1.85 14.21
C VAL A 174 2.63 2.34 12.85
N GLY A 175 3.38 2.04 11.80
CA GLY A 175 3.08 2.48 10.44
C GLY A 175 4.32 2.87 9.65
N PHE A 176 4.09 3.34 8.42
CA PHE A 176 5.14 3.69 7.48
C PHE A 176 4.85 5.00 6.75
N ASN A 177 5.90 5.68 6.33
CA ASN A 177 5.85 6.72 5.29
C ASN A 177 6.50 6.20 4.00
N SER A 178 5.94 6.56 2.84
CA SER A 178 6.43 6.15 1.52
C SER A 178 7.30 7.25 0.90
N PHE A 179 8.46 6.88 0.37
CA PHE A 179 9.45 7.77 -0.21
C PHE A 179 9.85 7.33 -1.62
N ASP A 180 10.18 8.31 -2.47
CA ASP A 180 10.83 8.04 -3.75
C ASP A 180 12.33 7.75 -3.57
N SER A 181 13.04 7.39 -4.64
CA SER A 181 14.46 7.04 -4.57
C SER A 181 15.40 8.16 -4.14
N ALA A 182 14.96 9.43 -4.19
CA ALA A 182 15.71 10.57 -3.69
C ALA A 182 15.48 10.78 -2.18
N GLY A 183 14.57 10.03 -1.57
CA GLY A 183 14.14 10.19 -0.19
C GLY A 183 13.12 11.31 0.00
N GLU A 184 12.47 11.78 -1.06
CA GLU A 184 11.33 12.69 -0.95
C GLU A 184 10.11 11.93 -0.46
N TRP A 185 9.40 12.51 0.50
CA TRP A 185 8.14 11.93 0.95
C TRP A 185 7.08 12.07 -0.15
N THR A 186 6.49 10.95 -0.56
CA THR A 186 5.44 10.91 -1.60
C THR A 186 4.12 11.52 -1.12
N GLY A 187 3.98 11.70 0.19
CA GLY A 187 2.72 12.07 0.83
C GLY A 187 1.84 10.87 1.20
N GLU A 188 2.20 9.66 0.76
CA GLU A 188 1.53 8.43 1.14
C GLU A 188 2.11 7.85 2.44
N TYR A 189 1.23 7.18 3.20
CA TYR A 189 1.57 6.58 4.47
C TYR A 189 0.64 5.40 4.79
N ALA A 190 1.05 4.54 5.74
CA ALA A 190 0.33 3.32 6.08
C ALA A 190 0.05 3.24 7.59
N LYS A 191 -1.19 2.86 7.97
CA LYS A 191 -1.67 2.77 9.37
C LYS A 191 -2.60 1.60 9.68
#